data_AF-A0A920P5B8-F1
#
_entry.id   AF-A0A920P5B8-F1
#
_cell.length_a   1.000
_cell.length_b   1.000
_cell.length_c   1.000
_cell.angle_alpha   90.00
_cell.angle_beta   90.00
_cell.angle_gamma   90.00
#
_symmetry.space_group_name_H-M   'P 1'
#
loop_
_entity.id
_entity.type
_entity.pdbx_description
1 polymer ?
#
loop_
_entity_poly.entity_id
_entity_poly.type
_entity_poly.pdbx_seq_one_letter_code
_entity_poly.pdbx_strand_id
1 'polypeptide(L)' 'MSERIERIKSKCELIPHKPKVLSLEWVDPLMCGGHWVPEMVEIAGGVNCFGDKDTGSFKLDWQEILLSEPGRHNLYAVWL' A
#
# COMPACT_ATOMS: atom_id res chain seq x y z
N MET A 1 -10.04 -19.72 5.00
CA MET A 1 -9.31 -18.44 4.90
C MET A 1 -9.77 -17.65 3.67
N SER A 2 -9.94 -18.32 2.52
CA SER A 2 -10.29 -17.73 1.21
C SER A 2 -11.59 -16.93 1.19
N GLU A 3 -12.68 -17.43 1.79
CA GLU A 3 -14.00 -16.77 1.77
C GLU A 3 -13.99 -15.34 2.36
N ARG A 4 -13.18 -15.10 3.41
CA ARG A 4 -13.07 -13.77 4.01
C ARG A 4 -12.41 -12.78 3.07
N ILE A 5 -11.38 -13.22 2.36
CA ILE A 5 -10.62 -12.40 1.40
C ILE A 5 -11.49 -12.13 0.17
N GLU A 6 -12.18 -13.13 -0.36
CA GLU A 6 -13.12 -12.97 -1.47
C GLU A 6 -14.23 -11.98 -1.13
N ARG A 7 -14.82 -12.07 0.08
CA ARG A 7 -15.83 -11.12 0.53
C ARG A 7 -15.30 -9.68 0.61
N ILE A 8 -14.02 -9.49 0.98
CA ILE A 8 -13.39 -8.16 0.98
C ILE A 8 -13.24 -7.69 -0.46
N LYS A 9 -12.68 -8.51 -1.35
CA LYS A 9 -12.52 -8.19 -2.78
C LYS A 9 -13.84 -7.73 -3.41
N SER A 10 -14.91 -8.51 -3.25
CA SER A 10 -16.23 -8.17 -3.82
C SER A 10 -16.82 -6.87 -3.25
N LYS A 11 -16.56 -6.55 -1.98
CA LYS A 11 -16.99 -5.25 -1.42
C LYS A 11 -16.16 -4.10 -1.98
N CYS A 12 -14.86 -4.32 -2.17
CA CYS A 12 -13.93 -3.31 -2.67
C CYS A 12 -14.11 -3.02 -4.16
N GLU A 13 -14.66 -3.95 -4.95
CA GLU A 13 -15.07 -3.71 -6.35
C GLU A 13 -16.10 -2.57 -6.49
N LEU A 14 -16.90 -2.32 -5.46
CA LEU A 14 -17.92 -1.27 -5.44
C LEU A 14 -17.34 0.11 -5.05
N ILE A 15 -16.05 0.21 -4.72
CA ILE A 15 -15.42 1.46 -4.33
C ILE A 15 -15.20 2.32 -5.60
N PRO A 16 -15.81 3.52 -5.70
CA PRO A 16 -15.74 4.34 -6.91
C PRO A 16 -14.35 4.97 -7.14
N HIS A 17 -13.58 5.18 -6.08
CA HIS A 17 -12.24 5.76 -6.15
C HIS A 17 -11.25 4.94 -5.35
N LYS A 18 -10.22 4.41 -6.02
CA LYS A 18 -9.18 3.63 -5.35
C LYS A 18 -8.22 4.57 -4.61
N PRO A 19 -8.15 4.51 -3.26
CA PRO A 19 -7.24 5.36 -2.51
C PRO A 19 -5.79 5.03 -2.83
N LYS A 20 -4.97 6.05 -3.08
CA LYS A 20 -3.51 5.91 -3.08
C LYS A 20 -3.00 5.70 -1.65
N VAL A 21 -2.19 4.67 -1.45
CA VAL A 21 -1.68 4.22 -0.15
C VAL A 21 -0.16 4.19 -0.17
N LEU A 22 0.46 4.83 0.82
CA LEU A 22 1.88 4.69 1.11
C LEU A 22 2.05 3.75 2.30
N SER A 23 2.76 2.64 2.06
CA SER A 23 3.16 1.70 3.10
C SER A 23 4.63 1.87 3.42
N LEU A 24 4.93 2.11 4.70
CA LEU A 24 6.30 2.24 5.21
C LEU A 24 6.59 1.11 6.19
N GLU A 25 7.73 0.45 6.00
CA GLU A 25 8.29 -0.51 6.96
C GLU A 25 9.15 0.22 8.01
N TRP A 26 9.92 1.22 7.58
CA TRP A 26 10.79 2.02 8.44
C TRP A 26 10.70 3.48 8.04
N VAL A 27 10.92 4.38 9.00
CA VAL A 27 10.90 5.84 8.77
C VAL A 27 12.29 6.49 8.79
N ASP A 28 13.30 5.78 9.28
CA ASP A 28 14.70 6.21 9.25
C ASP A 28 15.65 5.00 9.06
N PRO A 29 16.16 4.76 7.84
CA PRO A 29 15.79 5.44 6.60
C PRO A 29 14.33 5.13 6.21
N LEU A 30 13.71 6.00 5.40
CA LEU A 30 12.41 5.72 4.81
C LEU A 30 12.48 4.46 3.94
N MET A 31 11.73 3.43 4.31
CA MET A 31 11.70 2.15 3.60
C MET A 31 10.27 1.85 3.17
N CYS A 32 10.08 1.56 1.89
CA CYS A 32 8.83 1.07 1.34
C CYS A 32 8.47 -0.30 1.94
N GLY A 33 7.20 -0.50 2.30
CA GLY A 33 6.67 -1.81 2.65
C GLY A 33 6.41 -2.66 1.41
N GLY A 34 7.34 -3.57 1.11
CA GLY A 34 7.30 -4.39 -0.10
C GLY A 34 6.58 -5.73 0.06
N HIS A 35 6.86 -6.65 -0.87
CA HIS A 35 6.41 -8.06 -0.83
C HIS A 35 4.89 -8.24 -0.86
N TRP A 36 4.28 -8.65 0.26
CA TRP A 36 2.86 -8.97 0.39
C TRP A 36 1.99 -7.73 0.68
N VAL A 37 2.60 -6.62 1.10
CA VAL A 37 1.88 -5.38 1.43
C VAL A 37 1.22 -4.74 0.20
N PRO A 38 1.87 -4.62 -0.96
CA PRO A 38 1.21 -4.15 -2.18
C PRO A 38 -0.02 -4.99 -2.54
N GLU A 39 0.08 -6.32 -2.46
CA GLU A 39 -1.03 -7.23 -2.77
C GLU A 39 -2.21 -7.01 -1.80
N MET A 40 -1.93 -6.83 -0.51
CA MET A 40 -2.99 -6.52 0.46
C MET A 40 -3.69 -5.20 0.17
N VAL A 41 -2.94 -4.16 -0.20
CA VAL A 41 -3.50 -2.85 -0.55
C VAL A 41 -4.46 -2.99 -1.73
N GLU A 42 -4.07 -3.73 -2.76
CA GLU A 42 -4.91 -4.01 -3.92
C GLU A 42 -6.17 -4.79 -3.56
N ILE A 43 -6.05 -5.83 -2.73
CA ILE A 43 -7.18 -6.61 -2.21
C ILE A 43 -8.16 -5.73 -1.44
N ALA A 44 -7.66 -4.74 -0.70
CA ALA A 44 -8.46 -3.77 0.04
C ALA A 44 -9.05 -2.66 -0.84
N GLY A 45 -8.81 -2.68 -2.16
CA GLY A 45 -9.32 -1.70 -3.12
C GLY A 45 -8.48 -0.43 -3.25
N GLY A 46 -7.28 -0.40 -2.67
CA GLY A 46 -6.32 0.70 -2.81
C GLY A 46 -5.42 0.57 -4.03
N VAL A 47 -4.60 1.60 -4.24
CA VAL A 47 -3.47 1.62 -5.17
C VAL A 47 -2.24 1.92 -4.35
N ASN A 48 -1.26 1.02 -4.39
CA ASN A 48 -0.01 1.22 -3.69
C ASN A 48 0.85 2.28 -4.41
N CYS A 49 1.44 3.22 -3.66
CA CYS A 49 2.23 4.32 -4.22
C CYS A 49 3.62 3.87 -4.68
N PHE A 50 4.22 2.89 -4.00
CA PHE A 50 5.59 2.45 -4.25
C PHE A 50 5.76 0.95 -4.06
N GLY A 51 6.61 0.37 -4.90
CA GLY A 51 6.93 -1.05 -4.82
C GLY A 51 5.81 -1.95 -5.35
N ASP A 52 6.23 -3.17 -5.64
CA ASP A 52 5.38 -4.23 -6.12
C ASP A 52 5.78 -5.54 -5.44
N LYS A 53 5.06 -6.62 -5.78
CA LYS A 53 5.27 -7.94 -5.20
C LYS A 53 6.66 -8.52 -5.49
N ASP A 54 7.35 -8.04 -6.52
CA ASP A 54 8.59 -8.61 -7.04
C ASP A 54 9.84 -7.82 -6.59
N THR A 55 9.69 -6.50 -6.36
CA THR A 55 10.79 -5.58 -6.04
C THR A 55 11.20 -5.63 -4.56
N GLY A 56 10.28 -6.02 -3.66
CA GLY A 56 10.55 -6.08 -2.23
C GLY A 56 10.69 -4.68 -1.58
N SER A 57 11.36 -4.62 -0.42
CA SER A 57 11.52 -3.39 0.35
C SER A 57 12.76 -2.60 -0.10
N PHE A 58 12.59 -1.31 -0.38
CA PHE A 58 13.69 -0.42 -0.80
C PHE A 58 13.57 0.97 -0.17
N LYS A 59 14.67 1.72 -0.21
CA LYS A 59 14.73 3.09 0.33
C LYS A 59 13.95 4.05 -0.57
N LEU A 60 13.16 4.91 0.06
CA LEU A 60 12.42 5.97 -0.60
C LEU A 60 13.06 7.33 -0.31
N ASP A 61 13.05 8.22 -1.30
CA ASP A 61 13.35 9.63 -1.09
C ASP A 61 12.10 10.42 -0.70
N TRP A 62 12.28 11.45 0.14
CA TRP A 62 11.18 12.32 0.55
C TRP A 62 10.52 13.05 -0.62
N GLN A 63 11.28 13.44 -1.65
CA GLN A 63 10.75 14.07 -2.85
C GLN A 63 9.86 13.10 -3.63
N GLU A 64 10.26 11.84 -3.75
CA GLU A 64 9.45 10.80 -4.40
C GLU A 64 8.12 10.64 -3.66
N ILE A 65 8.15 10.55 -2.32
CA ILE A 65 6.94 10.45 -1.50
C ILE A 65 5.99 11.62 -1.74
N LEU A 66 6.50 12.85 -1.75
CA LEU A 66 5.68 14.03 -1.98
C LEU A 66 5.04 14.02 -3.38
N LEU A 67 5.77 13.58 -4.41
CA LEU A 67 5.28 13.46 -5.79
C LEU A 67 4.24 12.35 -5.96
N SER A 68 4.27 11.30 -5.13
CA SER A 68 3.30 10.21 -5.22
C SER A 68 1.88 10.59 -4.77
N GLU A 69 1.75 11.70 -4.03
CA GLU A 69 0.50 12.24 -3.48
C GLU A 69 -0.37 11.16 -2.80
N PRO A 70 0.14 10.49 -1.74
CA PRO A 70 -0.67 9.54 -1.01
C PRO A 70 -1.88 10.27 -0.41
N GLY A 71 -3.05 9.61 -0.39
CA GLY A 71 -4.25 10.24 0.14
C GLY A 71 -4.04 10.71 1.58
N ARG A 72 -4.58 11.87 1.96
CA ARG A 72 -4.35 12.56 3.25
C ARG A 72 -4.59 11.70 4.51
N HIS A 73 -5.30 10.57 4.39
CA HIS A 73 -5.61 9.63 5.48
C HIS A 73 -5.02 8.22 5.29
N ASN A 74 -4.13 8.02 4.30
CA ASN A 74 -3.70 6.68 3.85
C ASN A 74 -2.22 6.38 4.11
N LEU A 75 -1.67 6.91 5.21
CA LEU A 75 -0.37 6.49 5.72
C LEU A 75 -0.57 5.29 6.65
N TYR A 76 -0.10 4.12 6.23
CA TYR A 76 -0.10 2.93 7.07
C TYR A 76 1.34 2.49 7.31
N ALA A 77 1.80 2.66 8.56
CA ALA A 77 3.05 2.08 9.02
C ALA A 77 2.77 0.62 9.44
N VAL A 78 3.41 -0.33 8.76
CA VAL A 78 3.34 -1.74 9.13
C VAL A 78 4.50 -1.99 10.09
N TRP A 79 4.23 -1.97 11.39
CA TRP A 79 5.21 -2.38 12.39
C TRP A 79 5.28 -3.91 12.40
N LEU A 80 6.36 -4.48 11.88
CA LEU A 80 6.78 -5.86 12.17
C LEU A 80 7.62 -5.89 13.45
#